data_AF-A0A1B1PV26-F1
#
_entry.id   AF-A0A1B1PV26-F1
#
_cell.length_a   1.000
_cell.length_b   1.000
_cell.length_c   1.000
_cell.angle_alpha   90.00
_cell.angle_beta   90.00
_cell.angle_gamma   90.00
#
_symmetry.space_group_name_H-M   'P 1'
#
loop_
_entity.id
_entity.type
_entity.pdbx_description
1 polymer ?
#
loop_
_entity_poly.entity_id
_entity_poly.type
_entity_poly.pdbx_seq_one_letter_code
_entity_poly.pdbx_strand_id
1 'polypeptide(L)' 'MTETHRMDDRLKRRIDAIDVALGEVSGAEHAALVAELQRLAEELHARGQHMPAHLRELLRSEEDAEIEARFDNMPI' A
#
# COMPACT_ATOMS: atom_id res chain seq x y z
N MET A 1 -8.17 29.82 4.46
CA MET A 1 -8.99 28.90 3.65
C MET A 1 -8.32 27.53 3.71
N THR A 2 -8.62 26.73 4.72
CA THR A 2 -8.11 25.36 4.84
C THR A 2 -9.11 24.45 4.14
N GLU A 3 -8.99 24.38 2.82
CA GLU A 3 -9.69 23.38 2.02
C GLU A 3 -9.20 22.02 2.51
N THR A 4 -10.00 21.41 3.36
CA THR A 4 -9.70 20.11 3.94
C THR A 4 -9.71 19.16 2.77
N HIS A 5 -8.51 18.69 2.40
CA HIS A 5 -8.26 17.80 1.29
C HIS A 5 -9.03 16.50 1.55
N ARG A 6 -10.32 16.48 1.19
CA ARG A 6 -11.19 15.32 1.40
C ARG A 6 -10.67 14.25 0.48
N MET A 7 -10.03 13.25 1.07
CA MET A 7 -9.69 12.04 0.36
C MET A 7 -10.93 11.55 -0.37
N ASP A 8 -10.83 11.33 -1.69
CA ASP A 8 -11.99 10.95 -2.49
C ASP A 8 -12.63 9.71 -1.85
N ASP A 9 -13.90 9.81 -1.49
CA ASP A 9 -14.59 8.80 -0.67
C ASP A 9 -14.53 7.41 -1.31
N ARG A 10 -14.40 7.37 -2.65
CA ARG A 10 -14.18 6.15 -3.44
C ARG A 10 -12.77 5.59 -3.26
N LEU A 11 -11.73 6.43 -3.27
CA LEU A 11 -10.36 5.98 -3.01
C LEU A 11 -10.23 5.47 -1.58
N LYS A 12 -10.82 6.18 -0.62
CA LYS A 12 -10.85 5.73 0.77
C LYS A 12 -11.48 4.35 0.91
N ARG A 13 -12.66 4.13 0.30
CA ARG A 13 -13.33 2.82 0.33
C ARG A 13 -12.54 1.72 -0.38
N ARG A 14 -11.86 2.03 -1.48
CA ARG A 14 -10.98 1.05 -2.15
C ARG A 14 -9.81 0.64 -1.28
N ILE A 15 -9.17 1.62 -0.66
CA ILE A 15 -8.04 1.37 0.23
C ILE A 15 -8.45 0.54 1.44
N ASP A 16 -9.59 0.86 2.06
CA ASP A 16 -10.15 0.12 3.19
C ASP A 16 -10.50 -1.33 2.80
N ALA A 17 -11.08 -1.54 1.61
CA ALA A 17 -11.36 -2.87 1.10
C ALA A 17 -10.07 -3.68 0.83
N ILE A 18 -9.02 -3.03 0.34
CA ILE A 18 -7.71 -3.66 0.12
C ILE A 18 -7.06 -4.01 1.46
N ASP A 19 -7.12 -3.12 2.45
CA ASP A 19 -6.60 -3.36 3.81
C ASP A 19 -7.24 -4.59 4.46
N VAL A 20 -8.58 -4.69 4.40
CA VAL A 20 -9.31 -5.87 4.89
C VAL A 20 -8.89 -7.12 4.13
N ALA A 21 -8.84 -7.06 2.80
CA ALA A 21 -8.46 -8.20 1.98
C ALA A 21 -7.02 -8.65 2.25
N LEU A 22 -6.08 -7.73 2.47
CA LEU A 22 -4.69 -8.03 2.86
C LEU A 22 -4.62 -8.80 4.18
N GLY A 23 -5.52 -8.53 5.13
CA GLY A 23 -5.62 -9.30 6.37
C GLY A 23 -6.17 -10.72 6.19
N GLU A 24 -6.89 -10.98 5.09
CA GLU A 24 -7.54 -12.27 4.82
C GLU A 24 -6.75 -13.16 3.85
N VAL A 25 -6.00 -12.57 2.91
CA VAL A 25 -5.24 -13.31 1.89
C VAL A 25 -3.75 -13.39 2.23
N SER A 26 -3.05 -14.37 1.66
CA SER A 26 -1.61 -14.54 1.85
C SER A 26 -0.95 -15.07 0.57
N GLY A 27 0.37 -14.87 0.44
CA GLY A 27 1.14 -15.33 -0.72
C GLY A 27 0.92 -14.45 -1.96
N ALA A 28 0.65 -15.07 -3.11
CA ALA A 28 0.59 -14.35 -4.39
C ALA A 28 -0.56 -13.32 -4.48
N GLU A 29 -1.72 -13.62 -3.86
CA GLU A 29 -2.85 -12.68 -3.81
C GLU A 29 -2.54 -11.47 -2.91
N HIS A 30 -1.82 -11.68 -1.80
CA HIS A 30 -1.35 -10.60 -0.94
C HIS A 30 -0.43 -9.65 -1.70
N ALA A 31 0.59 -10.19 -2.39
CA ALA A 31 1.51 -9.39 -3.20
C ALA A 31 0.79 -8.58 -4.29
N ALA A 32 -0.23 -9.15 -4.94
CA ALA A 32 -1.03 -8.44 -5.94
C ALA A 32 -1.81 -7.25 -5.33
N LEU A 33 -2.39 -7.43 -4.14
CA LEU A 33 -3.10 -6.37 -3.43
C LEU A 33 -2.16 -5.29 -2.91
N VAL A 34 -0.97 -5.65 -2.41
CA VAL A 34 0.07 -4.70 -2.00
C VAL A 34 0.51 -3.85 -3.20
N ALA A 35 0.74 -4.47 -4.37
CA ALA A 35 1.10 -3.73 -5.58
C ALA A 35 -0.02 -2.78 -6.04
N GLU A 36 -1.28 -3.17 -5.90
CA GLU A 36 -2.41 -2.27 -6.17
C GLU A 36 -2.48 -1.11 -5.15
N LEU A 37 -2.22 -1.39 -3.87
CA LEU A 37 -2.16 -0.39 -2.81
C LEU A 37 -1.04 0.64 -3.07
N GLN A 38 0.14 0.19 -3.52
CA GLN A 38 1.24 1.09 -3.91
C GLN A 38 0.81 2.05 -5.04
N ARG A 39 0.16 1.54 -6.08
CA ARG A 39 -0.34 2.39 -7.18
C ARG A 39 -1.36 3.43 -6.71
N LEU A 40 -2.25 3.04 -5.80
CA LEU A 40 -3.21 3.96 -5.20
C LEU A 40 -2.51 5.02 -4.33
N ALA A 41 -1.44 4.63 -3.61
CA ALA A 41 -0.62 5.54 -2.83
C ALA A 41 0.07 6.59 -3.72
N GLU A 42 0.63 6.17 -4.84
CA GLU A 42 1.23 7.06 -5.84
C GLU A 42 0.18 8.00 -6.45
N GLU A 43 -1.01 7.49 -6.78
CA GLU A 43 -2.12 8.31 -7.28
C GLU A 43 -2.57 9.36 -6.25
N LEU A 44 -2.68 8.97 -4.97
CA LEU A 44 -2.98 9.90 -3.88
C LEU A 44 -1.91 10.98 -3.77
N HIS A 45 -0.64 10.59 -3.77
CA HIS A 45 0.48 11.52 -3.69
C HIS A 45 0.51 12.49 -4.89
N ALA A 46 0.30 11.99 -6.11
CA ALA A 46 0.21 12.82 -7.31
C ALA A 46 -0.92 13.85 -7.23
N ARG A 47 -2.01 13.51 -6.53
CA ARG A 47 -3.14 14.41 -6.24
C ARG A 47 -2.92 15.29 -5.00
N GLY A 48 -1.77 15.20 -4.34
CA GLY A 48 -1.44 15.90 -3.08
C GLY A 48 -2.16 15.37 -1.85
N GLN A 49 -2.81 14.21 -1.95
CA GLN A 49 -3.56 13.56 -0.88
C GLN A 49 -2.64 12.64 -0.08
N HIS A 50 -2.93 12.47 1.20
CA HIS A 50 -2.13 11.66 2.10
C HIS A 50 -2.78 10.30 2.33
N MET A 51 -1.97 9.24 2.20
CA MET A 51 -2.37 7.90 2.60
C MET A 51 -2.37 7.77 4.14
N PRO A 52 -3.27 6.95 4.72
CA PRO A 52 -3.22 6.60 6.14
C PRO A 52 -1.85 6.07 6.58
N ALA A 53 -1.43 6.42 7.80
CA ALA A 53 -0.10 6.08 8.33
C ALA A 53 0.14 4.56 8.41
N HIS A 54 -0.85 3.79 8.88
CA HIS A 54 -0.74 2.33 9.01
C HIS A 54 -0.45 1.64 7.67
N LEU A 55 -1.07 2.09 6.56
CA LEU A 55 -0.83 1.54 5.23
C LEU A 55 0.54 1.90 4.69
N ARG A 56 1.03 3.11 5.02
CA ARG A 56 2.39 3.51 4.65
C ARG A 56 3.42 2.64 5.38
N GLU A 57 3.16 2.31 6.64
CA GLU A 57 4.01 1.38 7.40
C GLU A 57 3.94 -0.03 6.80
N LEU A 58 2.75 -0.52 6.45
CA LEU A 58 2.57 -1.81 5.77
C LEU A 58 3.33 -1.88 4.45
N LEU A 59 3.20 -0.88 3.57
CA LEU A 59 3.95 -0.83 2.32
C LEU A 59 5.46 -0.86 2.54
N ARG A 60 5.97 -0.11 3.52
CA ARG A 60 7.38 -0.13 3.87
C ARG A 60 7.83 -1.51 4.33
N SER A 61 7.06 -2.19 5.17
CA SER A 61 7.38 -3.52 5.66
C SER A 61 7.41 -4.56 4.54
N GLU A 62 6.48 -4.47 3.59
CA GLU A 62 6.43 -5.37 2.44
C GLU A 62 7.60 -5.11 1.47
N GLU A 63 7.97 -3.85 1.24
CA GLU A 63 9.15 -3.50 0.45
C GLU A 63 10.44 -4.03 1.08
N ASP A 64 10.58 -3.93 2.41
CA ASP A 64 11.73 -4.48 3.13
C ASP A 64 11.79 -6.01 2.99
N ALA A 65 10.65 -6.69 3.12
CA ALA A 65 10.54 -8.14 2.96
C ALA A 65 10.88 -8.62 1.54
N GLU A 66 10.42 -7.90 0.50
CA GLU A 66 10.79 -8.19 -0.89
C GLU A 66 12.29 -7.98 -1.14
N ILE A 67 12.89 -6.96 -0.52
CA ILE A 67 14.33 -6.70 -0.61
C ILE A 67 15.11 -7.81 0.08
N GLU A 68 14.76 -8.20 1.31
CA GLU A 68 15.42 -9.29 2.04
C GLU A 68 15.32 -10.62 1.27
N ALA A 69 14.15 -10.94 0.72
CA ALA A 69 13.96 -12.12 -0.13
C ALA A 69 14.81 -12.10 -1.42
N ARG A 70 15.12 -10.90 -1.95
CA ARG A 70 16.00 -10.73 -3.11
C ARG A 70 17.48 -10.96 -2.74
N PHE A 71 17.89 -10.55 -1.55
CA PHE A 71 19.27 -10.66 -1.09
C PHE A 71 19.64 -12.08 -0.63
N ASP A 72 18.69 -12.87 -0.13
CA ASP A 72 18.91 -14.27 0.28
C ASP A 72 19.31 -15.19 -0.89
N ASN A 73 19.06 -14.77 -2.13
CA ASN A 73 19.44 -15.49 -3.36
C ASN A 73 20.79 -15.06 -3.96
N MET A 74 21.66 -14.40 -3.18
CA MET A 74 23.06 -14.23 -3.57
C MET A 74 23.86 -15.47 -3.15
N PRO A 75 24.35 -16.30 -4.10
CA PRO A 75 25.30 -17.34 -3.76
C PRO A 75 26.59 -16.70 -3.23
N ILE A 76 26.98 -17.07 -2.02
CA ILE A 76 28.33 -16.87 -1.48
C ILE A 76 29.37 -17.65 -2.27
#